data_AF-A0A519CU27-F1
#
_entry.id   AF-A0A519CU27-F1
#
_cell.length_a   1.000
_cell.length_b   1.000
_cell.length_c   1.000
_cell.angle_alpha   90.00
_cell.angle_beta   90.00
_cell.angle_gamma   90.00
#
_symmetry.space_group_name_H-M   'P 1'
#
loop_
_entity.id
_entity.type
_entity.pdbx_description
1 polymer ?
#
loop_
_entity_poly.entity_id
_entity_poly.type
_entity_poly.pdbx_seq_one_letter_code
_entity_poly.pdbx_strand_id
1 'polypeptide(L)'
;MQSGWGRRRWWEFRQGHSIYLVFALTFINFILISYRLLIEKITIFKELIPELWVFALVFLIVYVPAAILIGFWHRRTQLRVETTMIQQQNPVLATMIRTLLDVQTGVATKEEIDEFRKMLTKIERKKE
;
A
#
# COMPACT_ATOMS: atom_id res chain seq x y z
N MET A 1 -5.63 6.67 22.32
CA MET A 1 -6.94 5.99 22.21
C MET A 1 -6.93 4.75 23.09
N GLN A 2 -7.91 4.54 23.99
CA GLN A 2 -8.28 3.17 24.36
C GLN A 2 -8.96 2.53 23.14
N SER A 3 -8.20 2.30 22.07
CA SER A 3 -8.61 1.35 21.05
C SER A 3 -8.77 0.04 21.81
N GLY A 4 -10.02 -0.39 21.99
CA GLY A 4 -10.33 -1.62 22.70
C GLY A 4 -9.42 -2.73 22.17
N TRP A 5 -8.87 -3.55 23.06
CA TRP A 5 -7.89 -4.59 22.72
C TRP A 5 -8.30 -5.37 21.45
N GLY A 6 -9.59 -5.71 21.33
CA GLY A 6 -10.14 -6.36 20.14
C GLY A 6 -10.02 -5.58 18.83
N ARG A 7 -10.21 -4.24 18.84
CA ARG A 7 -10.03 -3.40 17.63
C ARG A 7 -8.58 -3.37 17.18
N ARG A 8 -7.63 -3.35 18.12
CA ARG A 8 -6.19 -3.41 17.82
C ARG A 8 -5.82 -4.77 17.22
N ARG A 9 -6.21 -5.86 17.89
CA ARG A 9 -5.98 -7.23 17.38
C ARG A 9 -6.64 -7.45 16.03
N TRP A 10 -7.85 -6.94 15.80
CA TRP A 10 -8.51 -7.03 14.50
C TRP A 10 -7.77 -6.26 13.40
N TRP A 11 -7.29 -5.05 13.70
CA TRP A 11 -6.49 -4.30 12.75
C TRP A 11 -5.19 -5.04 12.41
N GLU A 12 -4.45 -5.52 13.42
CA GLU A 12 -3.22 -6.29 13.23
C GLU A 12 -3.46 -7.58 12.44
N PHE A 13 -4.54 -8.30 12.75
CA PHE A 13 -4.96 -9.47 11.98
C PHE A 13 -5.18 -9.13 10.52
N ARG A 14 -5.94 -8.06 10.22
CA ARG A 14 -6.19 -7.65 8.84
C ARG A 14 -4.91 -7.23 8.12
N GLN A 15 -4.01 -6.52 8.80
CA GLN A 15 -2.70 -6.17 8.23
C GLN A 15 -1.89 -7.43 7.94
N GLY A 16 -1.77 -8.33 8.91
CA GLY A 16 -1.03 -9.59 8.77
C GLY A 16 -1.59 -10.47 7.66
N HIS A 17 -2.91 -10.63 7.63
CA HIS A 17 -3.60 -11.41 6.62
C HIS A 17 -3.46 -10.80 5.22
N SER A 18 -3.79 -9.52 5.05
CA SER A 18 -3.88 -8.91 3.72
C SER A 18 -2.51 -8.67 3.09
N ILE A 19 -1.47 -8.38 3.91
CA ILE A 19 -0.14 -8.07 3.40
C ILE A 19 0.68 -9.34 3.20
N TYR A 20 0.70 -10.25 4.18
CA TYR A 20 1.62 -11.38 4.16
C TYR A 20 0.97 -12.71 3.78
N LEU A 21 -0.17 -13.05 4.42
CA LEU A 21 -0.80 -14.35 4.18
C LEU A 21 -1.43 -14.42 2.79
N VAL A 22 -2.18 -13.38 2.39
CA VAL A 22 -2.78 -13.29 1.06
C VAL A 22 -1.70 -13.27 -0.02
N PHE A 23 -0.60 -12.56 0.19
CA PHE A 23 0.52 -12.56 -0.76
C PHE A 23 1.02 -13.97 -1.04
N ALA A 24 1.35 -14.75 -0.02
CA ALA A 24 1.79 -16.13 -0.19
C ALA A 24 0.69 -17.02 -0.80
N LEU A 25 -0.55 -16.88 -0.33
CA LEU A 25 -1.69 -17.66 -0.81
C LEU A 25 -1.99 -17.39 -2.29
N THR A 26 -1.84 -16.14 -2.75
CA THR A 26 -2.01 -15.77 -4.15
C THR A 26 -0.99 -16.47 -5.04
N PHE A 27 0.29 -16.55 -4.63
CA PHE A 27 1.30 -17.30 -5.39
C PHE A 27 0.99 -18.78 -5.43
N ILE A 28 0.68 -19.38 -4.27
CA ILE A 28 0.36 -20.81 -4.19
C ILE A 28 -0.83 -21.13 -5.09
N ASN A 29 -1.91 -20.36 -4.98
CA ASN A 29 -3.12 -20.56 -5.79
C ASN A 29 -2.85 -20.34 -7.28
N PHE A 30 -2.11 -19.28 -7.64
CA PHE A 30 -1.77 -19.03 -9.04
C PHE A 30 -0.94 -20.19 -9.61
N ILE A 31 0.11 -20.61 -8.92
CA ILE A 31 0.97 -21.72 -9.36
C ILE A 31 0.13 -23.00 -9.53
N LEU A 32 -0.69 -23.36 -8.53
CA LEU A 32 -1.50 -24.58 -8.57
C LEU A 32 -2.54 -24.56 -9.69
N ILE A 33 -3.29 -23.46 -9.82
CA ILE A 33 -4.36 -23.33 -10.82
C ILE A 33 -3.77 -23.26 -12.22
N SER A 34 -2.76 -22.41 -12.44
CA SER A 34 -2.09 -22.30 -13.74
C SER A 34 -1.45 -23.61 -14.14
N TYR A 35 -0.80 -24.31 -13.22
CA TYR A 35 -0.21 -25.60 -13.55
C TYR A 35 -1.27 -26.63 -13.97
N ARG A 36 -2.30 -26.85 -13.15
CA ARG A 36 -3.33 -27.86 -13.40
C ARG A 36 -4.22 -27.56 -14.60
N LEU A 37 -4.53 -26.29 -14.84
CA LEU A 37 -5.46 -25.90 -15.90
C LEU A 37 -4.78 -25.54 -17.22
N LEU A 38 -3.53 -25.07 -17.19
CA LEU A 38 -2.80 -24.66 -18.39
C LEU A 38 -1.69 -25.64 -18.76
N ILE A 39 -0.75 -25.90 -17.83
CA ILE A 39 0.46 -26.68 -18.13
C ILE A 39 0.12 -28.15 -18.36
N GLU A 40 -0.63 -28.78 -17.45
CA GLU A 40 -1.00 -30.20 -17.58
C GLU A 40 -1.93 -30.48 -18.76
N LYS A 41 -2.74 -29.49 -19.18
CA LYS A 41 -3.74 -29.67 -20.23
C LYS A 41 -3.20 -29.47 -21.64
N ILE A 42 -2.12 -28.72 -21.80
CA ILE A 42 -1.51 -28.43 -23.10
C ILE A 42 -0.26 -29.28 -23.26
N THR A 43 -0.29 -30.21 -24.22
CA THR A 43 0.78 -31.20 -24.44
C THR A 43 2.17 -30.58 -24.52
N ILE A 44 2.33 -29.49 -25.28
CA ILE A 44 3.62 -28.80 -25.46
C ILE A 44 4.19 -28.29 -24.12
N PHE A 45 3.33 -27.73 -23.25
CA PHE A 45 3.79 -27.21 -21.96
C PHE A 45 4.08 -28.32 -20.96
N LYS A 46 3.28 -29.40 -20.97
CA LYS A 46 3.49 -30.57 -20.12
C LYS A 46 4.80 -31.28 -20.45
N GLU A 47 5.16 -31.38 -21.72
CA GLU A 47 6.43 -31.99 -22.14
C GLU A 47 7.64 -31.16 -21.68
N LEU A 48 7.54 -29.83 -21.68
CA LEU A 48 8.61 -28.94 -21.24
C LEU A 48 8.74 -28.89 -19.71
N ILE A 49 7.63 -28.85 -18.98
CA ILE A 49 7.62 -28.73 -17.51
C ILE A 49 6.58 -29.71 -16.93
N PRO A 50 6.94 -31.00 -16.80
CA PRO A 50 6.02 -32.04 -16.35
C PRO A 50 5.83 -32.09 -14.83
N GLU A 51 6.62 -31.33 -14.07
CA GLU A 51 6.62 -31.34 -12.61
C GLU A 51 6.20 -29.98 -12.04
N LEU A 52 5.22 -29.97 -11.13
CA LEU A 52 4.68 -28.77 -10.50
C LEU A 52 5.75 -27.93 -9.81
N TRP A 53 6.69 -28.59 -9.10
CA TRP A 53 7.73 -27.89 -8.34
C TRP A 53 8.74 -27.21 -9.28
N VAL A 54 9.00 -27.78 -10.46
CA VAL A 54 9.86 -27.17 -11.49
C VAL A 54 9.17 -25.93 -12.05
N PHE A 55 7.86 -26.03 -12.36
CA PHE A 55 7.08 -24.87 -12.79
C PHE A 55 7.10 -23.75 -11.75
N ALA A 56 6.88 -24.09 -10.47
CA ALA A 56 6.93 -23.12 -9.38
C ALA A 56 8.28 -22.40 -9.30
N LEU A 57 9.39 -23.14 -9.40
CA LEU A 57 10.74 -22.56 -9.34
C LEU A 57 11.01 -21.63 -10.54
N VAL A 58 10.72 -22.08 -11.76
CA VAL A 58 10.88 -21.27 -12.98
C VAL A 58 10.02 -20.02 -12.91
N PHE A 59 8.75 -20.15 -12.50
CA PHE A 59 7.84 -19.03 -12.33
C PHE A 59 8.42 -18.00 -11.34
N LEU A 60 8.90 -18.42 -10.17
CA LEU A 60 9.46 -17.49 -9.18
C LEU A 60 10.72 -16.79 -9.68
N ILE A 61 11.62 -17.52 -10.36
CA ILE A 61 12.87 -16.97 -10.92
C ILE A 61 12.58 -15.92 -11.99
N VAL A 62 11.52 -16.07 -12.78
CA VAL A 62 11.15 -15.10 -13.82
C VAL A 62 10.30 -13.97 -13.26
N TYR A 63 9.31 -14.30 -12.44
CA TYR A 63 8.34 -13.36 -11.90
C TYR A 63 8.98 -12.34 -10.96
N VAL A 64 9.84 -12.78 -10.03
CA VAL A 64 10.43 -11.88 -9.02
C VAL A 64 11.27 -10.77 -9.66
N PRO A 65 12.21 -11.04 -10.58
CA PRO A 65 12.92 -9.99 -11.31
C PRO A 65 11.99 -9.10 -12.13
N ALA A 66 11.01 -9.69 -12.85
CA ALA A 66 10.06 -8.90 -13.63
C ALA A 66 9.26 -7.93 -12.75
N ALA A 67 8.77 -8.38 -11.60
CA ALA A 67 8.07 -7.56 -10.62
C ALA A 67 8.96 -6.44 -10.06
N ILE A 68 10.24 -6.73 -9.78
CA ILE A 68 11.23 -5.72 -9.35
C ILE A 68 11.43 -4.65 -10.43
N LEU A 69 11.58 -5.07 -11.70
CA LEU A 69 11.77 -4.13 -12.82
C LEU A 69 10.55 -3.23 -13.03
N ILE A 70 9.35 -3.81 -13.01
CA ILE A 70 8.09 -3.07 -13.11
C ILE A 70 7.95 -2.10 -11.92
N GLY A 71 8.24 -2.55 -10.71
CA GLY A 71 8.22 -1.72 -9.50
C GLY A 71 9.24 -0.57 -9.56
N PHE A 72 10.44 -0.83 -10.07
CA PHE A 72 11.45 0.20 -10.29
C PHE A 72 10.99 1.24 -11.31
N TRP A 73 10.41 0.81 -12.43
CA TRP A 73 9.84 1.70 -13.43
C TRP A 73 8.71 2.55 -12.84
N HIS A 74 7.76 1.92 -12.14
CA HIS A 74 6.65 2.60 -11.48
C HIS A 74 7.13 3.67 -10.48
N ARG A 75 8.14 3.34 -9.66
CA ARG A 75 8.75 4.29 -8.72
C ARG A 75 9.32 5.53 -9.43
N ARG A 76 9.89 5.37 -10.62
CA ARG A 76 10.51 6.46 -11.39
C ARG A 76 9.48 7.30 -12.16
N THR A 77 8.37 6.72 -12.60
CA THR A 77 7.43 7.37 -13.52
C THR A 77 6.11 7.79 -12.86
N GLN A 78 5.45 6.88 -12.14
CA GLN A 78 4.08 7.06 -11.66
C GLN A 78 4.01 7.52 -10.21
N LEU A 79 4.92 7.05 -9.35
CA LEU A 79 4.84 7.31 -7.90
C LEU A 79 4.77 8.80 -7.55
N ARG A 80 5.48 9.66 -8.30
CA ARG A 80 5.40 11.11 -8.10
C ARG A 80 4.01 11.65 -8.40
N VAL A 81 3.41 11.22 -9.52
CA VAL A 81 2.08 11.68 -9.94
C VAL A 81 1.03 11.27 -8.93
N GLU A 82 1.04 10.01 -8.49
CA GLU A 82 0.11 9.50 -7.47
C GLU A 82 0.26 10.24 -6.14
N THR A 83 1.50 10.41 -5.67
CA THR A 83 1.78 11.12 -4.41
C THR A 83 1.31 12.57 -4.50
N THR A 84 1.57 13.25 -5.62
CA THR A 84 1.10 14.62 -5.85
C THR A 84 -0.42 14.69 -5.85
N MET A 85 -1.12 13.78 -6.52
CA MET A 85 -2.59 13.76 -6.52
C MET A 85 -3.16 13.55 -5.10
N ILE A 86 -2.63 12.58 -4.35
CA ILE A 86 -3.07 12.31 -2.98
C ILE A 86 -2.83 13.52 -2.08
N GLN A 87 -1.68 14.18 -2.20
CA GLN A 87 -1.35 15.36 -1.40
C GLN A 87 -2.21 16.57 -1.78
N GLN A 88 -2.44 16.82 -3.07
CA GLN A 88 -3.30 17.90 -3.55
C GLN A 88 -4.75 17.73 -3.13
N GLN A 89 -5.21 16.47 -3.01
CA GLN A 89 -6.56 16.14 -2.55
C GLN A 89 -6.70 16.17 -1.02
N ASN A 90 -5.62 16.41 -0.26
CA ASN A 90 -5.69 16.41 1.20
C ASN A 90 -6.05 17.80 1.74
N PRO A 91 -7.33 18.07 2.08
CA PRO A 91 -7.75 19.39 2.54
C PRO A 91 -7.11 19.77 3.88
N VAL A 92 -6.83 18.80 4.75
CA VAL A 92 -6.22 19.06 6.06
C VAL A 92 -4.78 19.53 5.88
N LEU A 93 -4.02 18.87 5.00
CA LEU A 93 -2.66 19.27 4.67
C LEU A 93 -2.62 20.68 4.04
N ALA A 94 -3.54 20.96 3.12
CA ALA A 94 -3.67 22.28 2.51
C ALA A 94 -3.95 23.38 3.55
N THR A 95 -4.92 23.16 4.44
CA THR A 95 -5.24 24.10 5.52
C THR A 95 -4.06 24.32 6.45
N MET A 96 -3.35 23.25 6.85
CA MET A 96 -2.16 23.36 7.69
C MET A 96 -1.08 24.22 7.04
N ILE A 97 -0.73 23.95 5.79
CA ILE A 97 0.33 24.69 5.08
C ILE A 97 -0.09 26.16 4.87
N ARG A 98 -1.35 26.40 4.48
CA ARG A 98 -1.89 27.76 4.29
C ARG A 98 -1.79 28.58 5.58
N THR A 99 -2.31 28.05 6.70
CA THR A 99 -2.31 28.79 7.97
C THR A 99 -0.88 29.04 8.49
N LEU A 100 0.06 28.12 8.27
CA LEU A 100 1.46 28.36 8.60
C LEU A 100 2.08 29.52 7.79
N LEU A 101 1.77 29.61 6.49
CA LEU A 101 2.20 30.73 5.65
C LEU A 101 1.58 32.05 6.09
N ASP A 102 0.29 32.06 6.41
CA ASP A 102 -0.42 33.26 6.87
C ASP A 102 0.13 33.76 8.21
N VAL A 103 0.53 32.85 9.11
CA VAL A 103 1.21 33.20 10.38
C VAL A 103 2.58 33.83 10.11
N GLN A 104 3.37 33.24 9.21
CA GLN A 104 4.72 33.72 8.92
C GLN A 104 4.71 35.09 8.21
N THR A 105 3.72 35.32 7.34
CA THR A 105 3.55 36.58 6.59
C THR A 105 2.86 37.67 7.41
N GLY A 106 2.37 37.36 8.63
CA GLY A 106 1.68 38.32 9.49
C GLY A 106 0.26 38.68 9.02
N VAL A 107 -0.28 37.92 8.06
CA VAL A 107 -1.64 38.10 7.53
C VAL A 107 -2.68 37.38 8.39
N ALA A 108 -2.28 36.32 9.09
CA ALA A 108 -3.18 35.54 9.94
C ALA A 108 -3.74 36.36 11.11
N THR A 109 -5.06 36.26 11.28
CA THR A 109 -5.75 36.84 12.44
C THR A 109 -5.49 36.03 13.72
N LYS A 110 -5.64 36.65 14.90
CA LYS A 110 -5.47 35.93 16.17
C LYS A 110 -6.49 34.81 16.33
N GLU A 111 -7.69 35.01 15.79
CA GLU A 111 -8.80 34.08 15.78
C GLU A 111 -8.49 32.83 14.94
N GLU A 112 -7.95 32.99 13.73
CA GLU A 112 -7.53 31.87 12.87
C GLU A 112 -6.40 31.05 13.51
N ILE A 113 -5.45 31.71 14.18
CA ILE A 113 -4.37 31.04 14.91
C ILE A 113 -4.93 30.20 16.07
N ASP A 114 -5.90 30.75 16.81
CA ASP A 114 -6.54 30.04 17.92
C ASP A 114 -7.38 28.85 17.44
N GLU A 115 -8.12 29.00 16.35
CA GLU A 115 -8.89 27.91 15.73
C GLU A 115 -7.97 26.79 15.22
N PHE A 116 -6.87 27.17 14.55
CA PHE A 116 -5.87 26.21 14.08
C PHE A 116 -5.20 25.48 15.24
N ARG A 117 -4.85 26.19 16.31
CA ARG A 117 -4.30 25.59 17.53
C ARG A 117 -5.30 24.62 18.16
N LYS A 118 -6.58 24.98 18.27
CA LYS A 118 -7.64 24.09 18.76
C LYS A 118 -7.77 22.83 17.90
N MET A 119 -7.69 22.96 16.57
CA MET A 119 -7.69 21.82 15.66
C MET A 119 -6.50 20.89 15.93
N LEU A 120 -5.29 21.43 16.08
CA LEU A 120 -4.08 20.65 16.39
C LEU A 120 -4.18 19.97 17.75
N THR A 121 -4.55 20.69 18.80
CA THR A 121 -4.73 20.13 20.15
C THR A 121 -5.80 19.04 20.15
N LYS A 122 -6.87 19.18 19.35
CA LYS A 122 -7.87 18.11 19.18
C LYS A 122 -7.28 16.88 18.50
N ILE A 123 -6.38 17.02 17.53
CA ILE A 123 -5.68 15.90 16.90
C ILE A 123 -4.73 15.23 17.90
N GLU A 124 -3.96 16.01 18.66
CA GLU A 124 -3.03 15.51 19.69
C GLU A 124 -3.76 14.74 20.80
N ARG A 125 -4.83 15.32 21.36
CA ARG A 125 -5.69 14.64 22.35
C ARG A 125 -6.39 13.40 21.81
N LYS A 126 -6.59 13.30 20.49
CA LYS A 126 -7.19 12.12 19.85
C LYS A 126 -6.16 11.00 19.64
N LYS A 127 -4.86 11.31 19.73
CA LYS A 127 -3.74 10.38 19.63
C LYS A 127 -3.50 9.66 20.97
N GLU A 128 -3.65 10.37 22.09
CA GLU A 128 -3.68 9.85 23.48
C GLU A 128 -4.92 9.00 23.78
#